data_AF-A0A1M4Z837-F1
#
_entry.id   AF-A0A1M4Z837-F1
#
_cell.length_a   1.000
_cell.length_b   1.000
_cell.length_c   1.000
_cell.angle_alpha   90.00
_cell.angle_beta   90.00
_cell.angle_gamma   90.00
#
_symmetry.space_group_name_H-M   'P 1'
#
loop_
_entity.id
_entity.type
_entity.pdbx_description
1 polymer ?
#
loop_
_entity_poly.entity_id
_entity_poly.type
_entity_poly.pdbx_seq_one_letter_code
_entity_poly.pdbx_strand_id
1 'polypeptide(L)'
;MFSRDDCLFFVDRALDGMTRIVTELGDELANRRPALDGANSAYALLTHCLGVMEHWVGHLVAGRVVHRDRAAEFTASGPVADLVARVAAAKRRLRADLVNLDPGAPLHAAP
;
A
#
# COMPACT_ATOMS: atom_id res chain seq x y z
N MET A 1 8.18 -14.31 -17.88
CA MET A 1 8.41 -12.85 -17.74
C MET A 1 7.28 -12.31 -16.91
N PHE A 2 7.55 -11.55 -15.84
CA PHE A 2 6.52 -10.96 -15.00
C PHE A 2 5.86 -9.80 -15.76
N SER A 3 4.56 -9.87 -16.00
CA SER A 3 3.82 -8.86 -16.76
C SER A 3 3.25 -7.77 -15.86
N ARG A 4 2.79 -6.68 -16.48
CA ARG A 4 1.99 -5.66 -15.80
C ARG A 4 0.74 -6.26 -15.14
N ASP A 5 0.09 -7.18 -15.83
CA ASP A 5 -1.16 -7.76 -15.36
C ASP A 5 -0.89 -8.71 -14.17
N ASP A 6 0.26 -9.40 -14.16
CA ASP A 6 0.73 -10.13 -12.98
C ASP A 6 0.97 -9.19 -11.79
N CYS A 7 1.65 -8.05 -12.02
CA CYS A 7 1.86 -7.03 -11.00
C CYS A 7 0.54 -6.56 -10.38
N LEU A 8 -0.41 -6.17 -11.23
CA LEU A 8 -1.74 -5.73 -10.81
C LEU A 8 -2.48 -6.83 -10.04
N PHE A 9 -2.45 -8.07 -10.52
CA PHE A 9 -3.08 -9.21 -9.86
C PHE A 9 -2.54 -9.43 -8.45
N PHE A 10 -1.22 -9.48 -8.27
CA PHE A 10 -0.62 -9.73 -6.96
C PHE A 10 -0.83 -8.57 -5.99
N VAL A 11 -0.69 -7.33 -6.46
CA VAL A 11 -0.90 -6.15 -5.63
C VAL A 11 -2.38 -6.03 -5.21
N ASP A 12 -3.32 -6.20 -6.15
CA ASP A 12 -4.74 -6.18 -5.84
C ASP A 12 -5.09 -7.28 -4.84
N ARG A 13 -4.62 -8.51 -5.06
CA ARG A 13 -4.87 -9.65 -4.14
C ARG A 13 -4.36 -9.35 -2.72
N ALA A 14 -3.16 -8.79 -2.59
CA ALA A 14 -2.59 -8.47 -1.29
C ALA A 14 -3.38 -7.35 -0.59
N LEU A 15 -3.65 -6.25 -1.30
CA LEU A 15 -4.40 -5.12 -0.75
C LEU A 15 -5.83 -5.48 -0.40
N ASP A 16 -6.52 -6.26 -1.23
CA ASP A 16 -7.90 -6.70 -0.97
C ASP A 16 -7.96 -7.65 0.23
N GLY A 17 -6.98 -8.54 0.37
CA GLY A 17 -6.84 -9.40 1.54
C GLY A 17 -6.67 -8.61 2.85
N MET A 18 -5.75 -7.64 2.85
CA MET A 18 -5.52 -6.78 4.01
C MET A 18 -6.72 -5.86 4.30
N THR A 19 -7.36 -5.33 3.27
CA THR A 19 -8.57 -4.50 3.37
C THR A 19 -9.72 -5.27 4.01
N ARG A 20 -9.93 -6.52 3.58
CA ARG A 20 -10.91 -7.42 4.20
C ARG A 20 -10.62 -7.63 5.69
N ILE A 21 -9.36 -7.91 6.05
CA ILE A 21 -8.96 -8.11 7.45
C ILE A 21 -9.28 -6.88 8.31
N VAL A 22 -8.87 -5.67 7.89
CA VAL A 22 -9.15 -4.46 8.70
C VAL A 22 -10.65 -4.16 8.78
N THR A 23 -11.42 -4.49 7.73
CA THR A 23 -12.87 -4.30 7.70
C THR A 23 -13.57 -5.26 8.65
N GLU A 24 -13.19 -6.55 8.66
CA GLU A 24 -13.74 -7.56 9.57
C GLU A 24 -13.40 -7.27 11.04
N LEU A 25 -12.21 -6.71 11.31
CA LEU A 25 -11.79 -6.30 12.66
C LEU A 25 -12.54 -5.04 13.15
N GLY A 26 -12.97 -4.17 12.25
CA GLY A 26 -13.54 -2.87 12.59
C GLY A 26 -12.55 -1.91 13.25
N ASP A 27 -13.01 -0.71 13.59
CA ASP A 27 -12.14 0.40 14.04
C ASP A 27 -11.35 0.06 15.31
N GLU A 28 -11.97 -0.56 16.31
CA GLU A 28 -11.30 -0.82 17.59
C GLU A 28 -10.15 -1.82 17.42
N LEU A 29 -10.41 -3.01 16.85
CA LEU A 29 -9.42 -4.07 16.77
C LEU A 29 -8.38 -3.80 15.66
N ALA A 30 -8.76 -3.17 14.55
CA ALA A 30 -7.81 -2.84 13.49
C ALA A 30 -6.73 -1.86 13.97
N ASN A 31 -7.07 -0.96 14.91
CA ASN A 31 -6.14 0.01 15.48
C ASN A 31 -5.38 -0.52 16.72
N ARG A 32 -5.84 -1.63 17.32
CA ARG A 32 -5.18 -2.23 18.49
C ARG A 32 -3.89 -2.94 18.08
N ARG A 33 -2.82 -2.70 18.84
CA ARG A 33 -1.61 -3.51 18.77
C ARG A 33 -1.83 -4.81 19.58
N PRO A 34 -1.56 -5.99 19.01
CA PRO A 34 -1.59 -7.24 19.76
C PRO A 34 -0.65 -7.18 20.97
N ALA A 35 -0.96 -7.94 22.03
CA ALA A 35 -0.11 -8.09 23.21
C ALA A 35 1.10 -9.00 22.93
N LEU A 36 1.88 -8.61 21.92
CA LEU A 36 3.13 -9.23 21.50
C LEU A 36 4.15 -8.11 21.31
N ASP A 37 5.34 -8.29 21.86
CA ASP A 37 6.38 -7.27 21.80
C ASP A 37 6.74 -6.92 20.35
N GLY A 38 6.73 -5.62 20.05
CA GLY A 38 7.02 -5.10 18.71
C GLY A 38 5.88 -5.27 17.70
N ALA A 39 4.71 -5.79 18.08
CA ALA A 39 3.60 -5.96 17.15
C ALA A 39 3.01 -4.63 16.67
N ASN A 40 2.68 -4.60 15.38
CA ASN A 40 1.95 -3.50 14.76
C ASN A 40 0.45 -3.79 14.77
N SER A 41 -0.36 -2.72 14.70
CA SER A 41 -1.79 -2.85 14.44
C SER A 41 -2.03 -3.22 12.97
N ALA A 42 -3.18 -3.84 12.66
CA ALA A 42 -3.54 -4.15 11.28
C ALA A 42 -3.67 -2.87 10.42
N TYR A 43 -4.17 -1.79 11.02
CA TYR A 43 -4.26 -0.46 10.39
C TYR A 43 -2.88 0.07 9.99
N ALA A 44 -1.89 -0.01 10.89
CA ALA A 44 -0.53 0.43 10.63
C ALA A 44 0.14 -0.41 9.54
N LEU A 45 -0.06 -1.74 9.55
CA LEU A 45 0.50 -2.63 8.52
C LEU A 45 -0.06 -2.34 7.12
N LEU A 46 -1.37 -2.15 6.98
CA LEU A 46 -1.96 -1.80 5.68
C LEU A 46 -1.51 -0.40 5.23
N THR A 47 -1.42 0.57 6.16
CA THR A 47 -0.85 1.89 5.86
C THR A 47 0.58 1.80 5.35
N HIS A 48 1.41 0.97 5.98
CA HIS A 48 2.77 0.70 5.54
C HIS A 48 2.83 0.07 4.15
N CYS A 49 2.01 -0.94 3.87
CA CYS A 49 1.97 -1.59 2.56
C CYS A 49 1.55 -0.63 1.44
N LEU A 50 0.65 0.32 1.72
CA LEU A 50 0.35 1.40 0.77
C LEU A 50 1.58 2.28 0.51
N GLY A 51 2.31 2.66 1.56
CA GLY A 51 3.56 3.42 1.42
C GLY A 51 4.63 2.68 0.61
N VAL A 52 4.76 1.36 0.79
CA VAL A 52 5.65 0.49 0.01
C VAL A 52 5.26 0.51 -1.47
N MET A 53 3.98 0.29 -1.79
CA MET A 53 3.49 0.29 -3.18
C MET A 53 3.71 1.64 -3.86
N GLU A 54 3.35 2.74 -3.19
CA GLU A 54 3.53 4.10 -3.74
C GLU A 54 5.00 4.43 -3.94
N HIS A 55 5.89 4.04 -3.02
CA HIS A 55 7.33 4.28 -3.18
C HIS A 55 7.91 3.49 -4.35
N TRP A 56 7.70 2.17 -4.41
CA TRP A 56 8.30 1.35 -5.45
C TRP A 56 7.69 1.63 -6.82
N VAL A 57 6.37 1.58 -6.95
CA VAL A 57 5.73 1.74 -8.25
C VAL A 57 5.56 3.21 -8.61
N GLY A 58 5.02 4.02 -7.70
CA GLY A 58 4.77 5.43 -7.96
C GLY A 58 6.06 6.22 -8.15
N HIS A 59 7.00 6.12 -7.20
CA HIS A 59 8.20 6.95 -7.22
C HIS A 59 9.32 6.39 -8.09
N LEU A 60 9.75 5.15 -7.84
CA LEU A 60 10.93 4.60 -8.53
C LEU A 60 10.60 4.21 -9.98
N VAL A 61 9.45 3.57 -10.20
CA VAL A 61 9.08 3.03 -11.52
C VAL A 61 8.33 4.05 -12.39
N ALA A 62 7.40 4.82 -11.83
CA ALA A 62 6.60 5.79 -12.59
C ALA A 62 7.10 7.24 -12.47
N GLY A 63 8.17 7.49 -11.69
CA GLY A 63 8.78 8.81 -11.55
C GLY A 63 7.91 9.86 -10.86
N ARG A 64 6.81 9.47 -10.22
CA ARG A 64 5.89 10.37 -9.53
C ARG A 64 6.49 10.86 -8.22
N VAL A 65 6.19 12.10 -7.85
CA VAL A 65 6.53 12.60 -6.51
C VAL A 65 5.64 11.88 -5.48
N VAL A 66 6.27 11.21 -4.52
CA VAL A 66 5.60 10.53 -3.41
C VAL A 66 6.21 11.02 -2.11
N HIS A 67 5.41 11.75 -1.32
CA HIS A 67 5.79 12.16 0.02
C HIS A 67 5.51 11.01 0.98
N ARG A 68 6.58 10.38 1.47
CA ARG A 68 6.49 9.23 2.36
C ARG A 68 7.14 9.53 3.71
N ASP A 69 6.34 9.50 4.77
CA ASP A 69 6.83 9.45 6.14
C ASP A 69 6.72 8.02 6.67
N ARG A 70 7.84 7.30 6.59
CA ARG A 70 7.89 5.88 6.98
C ARG A 70 7.68 5.70 8.48
N ALA A 71 8.11 6.63 9.32
CA ALA A 71 7.94 6.49 10.77
C ALA A 71 6.46 6.61 11.15
N ALA A 72 5.77 7.58 10.54
CA ALA A 72 4.33 7.79 10.76
C ALA A 72 3.46 6.60 10.32
N GLU A 73 3.89 5.80 9.34
CA GLU A 73 3.17 4.59 8.90
C GLU A 73 2.94 3.60 10.07
N PHE A 74 3.91 3.44 10.97
CA PHE A 74 3.84 2.48 12.08
C PHE A 74 3.10 3.00 13.31
N THR A 75 2.79 4.29 13.36
CA THR A 75 1.96 4.92 14.39
C THR A 75 0.58 5.30 13.86
N ALA A 76 0.27 4.99 12.59
CA ALA A 76 -0.99 5.34 11.95
C ALA A 76 -2.18 4.64 12.62
N SER A 77 -3.24 5.42 12.82
CA SER A 77 -4.52 4.95 13.34
C SER A 77 -5.66 5.83 12.81
N GLY A 78 -6.87 5.28 12.73
CA GLY A 78 -8.05 6.03 12.35
C GLY A 78 -9.23 5.15 11.94
N PRO A 79 -10.30 5.74 11.38
CA PRO A 79 -11.43 4.99 10.85
C PRO A 79 -10.99 4.05 9.73
N VAL A 80 -11.43 2.79 9.78
CA VAL A 80 -11.14 1.79 8.76
C VAL A 80 -11.70 2.21 7.41
N ALA A 81 -12.86 2.86 7.38
CA ALA A 81 -13.48 3.36 6.15
C ALA A 81 -12.55 4.31 5.37
N ASP A 82 -11.82 5.20 6.07
CA ASP A 82 -10.88 6.11 5.43
C ASP A 82 -9.68 5.35 4.84
N LEU A 83 -9.20 4.31 5.54
CA LEU A 83 -8.13 3.47 5.04
C LEU A 83 -8.57 2.66 3.80
N VAL A 84 -9.78 2.11 3.81
CA VAL A 84 -10.38 1.42 2.66
C VAL A 84 -10.49 2.37 1.45
N ALA A 85 -10.96 3.60 1.66
CA ALA A 85 -11.03 4.62 0.62
C ALA A 85 -9.64 4.97 0.05
N ARG A 86 -8.63 5.07 0.92
CA ARG A 86 -7.23 5.27 0.53
C ARG A 86 -6.70 4.10 -0.30
N VAL A 87 -6.98 2.85 0.08
CA VAL A 87 -6.61 1.67 -0.72
C VAL A 87 -7.22 1.75 -2.12
N ALA A 88 -8.52 2.05 -2.21
CA ALA A 88 -9.19 2.16 -3.51
C ALA A 88 -8.59 3.26 -4.39
N ALA A 89 -8.23 4.41 -3.80
CA ALA A 89 -7.54 5.49 -4.52
C ALA A 89 -6.15 5.06 -5.00
N ALA A 90 -5.39 4.37 -4.15
CA ALA A 90 -4.04 3.90 -4.47
C ALA A 90 -4.07 2.84 -5.57
N LYS A 91 -5.04 1.91 -5.57
CA LYS A 91 -5.25 0.93 -6.65
C LYS A 91 -5.55 1.57 -8.01
N ARG A 92 -6.32 2.68 -8.02
CA ARG A 92 -6.58 3.45 -9.26
C ARG A 92 -5.32 4.15 -9.75
N ARG A 93 -4.55 4.73 -8.83
CA ARG A 93 -3.27 5.39 -9.13
C ARG A 93 -2.26 4.40 -9.72
N LEU A 94 -2.10 3.23 -9.08
CA LEU A 94 -1.23 2.16 -9.55
C LEU A 94 -1.53 1.76 -10.99
N ARG A 95 -2.82 1.60 -11.35
CA ARG A 95 -3.21 1.28 -12.72
C ARG A 95 -2.78 2.37 -13.69
N ALA A 96 -2.98 3.64 -13.33
CA ALA A 96 -2.57 4.79 -14.14
C ALA A 96 -1.04 4.84 -14.33
N ASP A 97 -0.29 4.62 -13.25
CA ASP A 97 1.19 4.58 -13.27
C ASP A 97 1.71 3.48 -14.20
N LEU A 98 0.98 2.36 -14.32
CA LEU A 98 1.40 1.20 -15.11
C LEU A 98 0.87 1.19 -16.56
N VAL A 99 0.01 2.13 -16.99
CA VAL A 99 -0.59 2.10 -18.35
C VAL A 99 0.48 2.12 -19.45
N ASN A 100 1.47 3.01 -19.32
CA ASN A 100 2.51 3.24 -20.31
C ASN A 100 3.89 2.75 -19.84
N LEU A 101 3.92 1.84 -18.87
CA LEU A 101 5.17 1.29 -18.36
C LEU A 101 5.90 0.50 -19.45
N ASP A 102 7.17 0.82 -19.67
CA ASP A 102 8.14 -0.08 -20.30
C ASP A 102 8.87 -0.90 -19.21
N PRO A 103 8.64 -2.23 -19.12
CA PRO A 103 9.32 -3.08 -18.13
C PRO A 103 10.85 -3.12 -18.25
N GLY A 104 11.41 -2.72 -19.40
CA GLY A 104 12.86 -2.66 -19.64
C GLY A 104 13.50 -1.32 -19.32
N ALA A 105 12.71 -0.30 -18.98
CA ALA A 105 13.24 1.04 -18.69
C ALA A 105 13.98 1.08 -17.34
N PRO A 106 14.99 1.95 -17.20
CA PRO A 106 15.65 2.18 -15.92
C PRO A 106 14.71 2.85 -14.91
N LEU A 107 14.99 2.69 -13.61
CA LEU A 107 14.27 3.41 -12.56
C LEU A 107 14.53 4.92 -12.64
N HIS A 108 13.54 5.71 -12.24
CA HIS A 108 13.61 7.17 -12.19
C HIS A 108 14.39 7.71 -10.97
N ALA A 109 14.61 6.88 -9.96
CA ALA A 109 15.34 7.21 -8.73
C ALA A 109 16.02 5.97 -8.14
N ALA A 110 16.94 6.17 -7.20
CA ALA A 110 17.62 5.09 -6.49
C ALA A 110 16.70 4.45 -5.43
N PRO A 111 16.71 3.12 -5.29
CA PRO A 111 15.93 2.39 -4.27
C PRO A 111 16.47 2.54 -2.85
#